data_AF-A0A1V1UH07-F1
#
_entry.id   AF-A0A1V1UH07-F1
#
_cell.length_a   1.000
_cell.length_b   1.000
_cell.length_c   1.000
_cell.angle_alpha   90.00
_cell.angle_beta   90.00
_cell.angle_gamma   90.00
#
_symmetry.space_group_name_H-M   'P 1'
#
loop_
_entity.id
_entity.type
_entity.pdbx_description
1 polymer ?
#
loop_
_entity_poly.entity_id
_entity_poly.type
_entity_poly.pdbx_seq_one_letter_code
_entity_poly.pdbx_strand_id
1 'polypeptide(L)'
;MNKDRWHLIEEEDGSVTLTRRVPARFDLAVEGHLPEASRARVAHRLRQDMWRALRHLRGFAPVVRIWRETDGLRVRAGGAVTGRVARAAAEARITALFEDPARVARWTGSGR
;
A
#
# COMPACT_ATOMS: atom_id res chain seq x y z
N MET A 1 3.32 -24.30 9.71
CA MET A 1 3.55 -22.84 9.86
C MET A 1 4.05 -22.29 8.54
N ASN A 2 3.16 -21.82 7.66
CA ASN A 2 3.59 -21.22 6.40
C ASN A 2 3.83 -19.72 6.65
N LYS A 3 5.11 -19.34 6.77
CA LYS A 3 5.54 -17.95 6.98
C LYS A 3 4.85 -17.06 5.95
N ASP A 4 4.29 -15.94 6.38
CA ASP A 4 3.57 -14.95 5.56
C ASP A 4 4.36 -14.54 4.30
N ARG A 5 4.29 -15.33 3.23
CA ARG A 5 4.99 -15.07 1.98
C ARG A 5 4.24 -13.96 1.27
N TRP A 6 4.90 -12.82 1.15
CA TRP A 6 4.45 -11.70 0.33
C TRP A 6 4.96 -11.89 -1.09
N HIS A 7 4.14 -11.54 -2.06
CA HIS A 7 4.50 -11.49 -3.47
C HIS A 7 4.85 -10.05 -3.82
N LEU A 8 6.08 -9.83 -4.27
CA LEU A 8 6.50 -8.61 -4.94
C LEU A 8 6.50 -8.91 -6.44
N ILE A 9 5.47 -8.45 -7.13
CA ILE A 9 5.28 -8.67 -8.56
C ILE A 9 5.79 -7.43 -9.28
N GLU A 10 6.75 -7.62 -10.18
CA GLU A 10 7.21 -6.58 -11.09
C GLU A 10 6.47 -6.77 -12.41
N GLU A 11 5.81 -5.71 -12.86
CA GLU A 11 5.03 -5.70 -14.09
C GLU A 11 5.90 -5.15 -15.23
N GLU A 12 5.54 -5.46 -16.49
CA GLU A 12 6.28 -5.02 -17.67
C GLU A 12 6.35 -3.49 -17.82
N ASP A 13 5.36 -2.76 -17.29
CA ASP A 13 5.30 -1.30 -17.24
C ASP A 13 6.25 -0.67 -16.18
N GLY A 14 7.03 -1.50 -15.48
CA GLY A 14 7.93 -1.08 -14.41
C GLY A 14 7.23 -0.78 -13.08
N SER A 15 5.92 -1.04 -12.99
CA SER A 15 5.17 -0.97 -11.74
C SER A 15 5.44 -2.18 -10.86
N VAL A 16 5.29 -1.98 -9.55
CA VAL A 16 5.54 -2.99 -8.53
C VAL A 16 4.29 -3.17 -7.70
N THR A 17 3.80 -4.41 -7.62
CA THR A 17 2.66 -4.80 -6.79
C THR A 17 3.12 -5.70 -5.64
N LEU A 18 2.99 -5.21 -4.41
CA LEU A 18 3.17 -5.99 -3.20
C LEU A 18 1.81 -6.49 -2.68
N THR A 19 1.62 -7.80 -2.65
CA THR A 19 0.36 -8.43 -2.19
C THR A 19 0.63 -9.70 -1.39
N ARG A 20 -0.33 -10.07 -0.54
CA ARG A 20 -0.35 -11.39 0.11
C ARG A 20 -1.11 -12.44 -0.70
N ARG A 21 -2.05 -12.01 -1.55
CA ARG A 21 -2.92 -12.91 -2.34
C ARG A 21 -2.77 -12.59 -3.81
N VAL A 22 -2.67 -13.64 -4.62
CA VAL A 22 -2.66 -13.56 -6.08
C VAL A 22 -3.93 -14.27 -6.59
N PRO A 23 -4.71 -13.66 -7.49
CA PRO A 23 -4.53 -12.32 -8.04
C PRO A 23 -4.72 -11.21 -6.99
N ALA A 24 -4.01 -10.09 -7.17
CA ALA A 24 -4.16 -8.92 -6.33
C ALA A 24 -5.56 -8.32 -6.51
N ARG A 25 -6.24 -8.01 -5.40
CA ARG A 25 -7.62 -7.49 -5.40
C ARG A 25 -7.73 -6.26 -4.53
N PHE A 26 -8.40 -5.24 -5.06
CA PHE A 26 -8.64 -3.95 -4.39
C PHE A 26 -10.15 -3.75 -4.20
N ASP A 27 -10.69 -4.21 -3.07
CA ASP A 27 -12.08 -3.91 -2.68
C ASP A 27 -12.22 -2.49 -2.13
N LEU A 28 -11.14 -1.99 -1.55
CA LEU A 28 -10.93 -0.60 -1.19
C LEU A 28 -9.56 -0.19 -1.69
N ALA A 29 -9.43 1.06 -2.11
CA ALA A 29 -8.17 1.63 -2.57
C ALA A 29 -8.18 3.15 -2.44
N VAL A 30 -7.05 3.69 -2.04
CA VAL A 30 -6.73 5.12 -2.11
C VAL A 30 -5.49 5.27 -2.96
N GLU A 31 -5.49 6.30 -3.80
CA GLU A 31 -4.32 6.69 -4.56
C GLU A 31 -3.63 7.90 -3.92
N GLY A 32 -2.31 7.92 -4.00
CA GLY A 32 -1.49 8.99 -3.44
C GLY A 32 -0.19 9.16 -4.23
N HIS A 33 0.43 10.33 -4.07
CA HIS A 33 1.73 10.63 -4.64
C HIS A 33 2.80 10.62 -3.54
N LEU A 34 4.00 10.19 -3.90
CA LEU A 34 5.17 10.25 -3.04
C LEU A 34 6.36 10.77 -3.85
N PRO A 35 7.34 11.42 -3.22
CA PRO A 35 8.63 11.71 -3.84
C PRO A 35 9.29 10.46 -4.43
N GLU A 36 10.17 10.65 -5.43
CA GLU A 36 10.95 9.55 -6.01
C GLU A 36 11.71 8.78 -4.92
N ALA A 37 11.54 7.46 -4.93
CA ALA A 37 12.15 6.56 -3.96
C ALA A 37 12.17 5.11 -4.50
N SER A 38 12.78 4.20 -3.73
CA SER A 38 12.69 2.77 -4.02
C SER A 38 11.24 2.27 -3.87
N ARG A 39 10.60 1.89 -4.99
CA ARG A 39 9.24 1.31 -5.03
C ARG A 39 9.10 0.12 -4.08
N ALA A 40 10.04 -0.82 -4.10
CA ALA A 40 10.01 -1.98 -3.21
C ALA A 40 10.04 -1.57 -1.73
N ARG A 41 10.93 -0.62 -1.36
CA ARG A 41 10.99 -0.09 0.01
C ARG A 41 9.67 0.55 0.43
N VAL A 42 9.14 1.46 -0.40
CA VAL A 42 7.88 2.14 -0.14
C VAL A 42 6.75 1.11 0.02
N ALA A 43 6.65 0.15 -0.89
CA ALA A 43 5.63 -0.89 -0.86
C ALA A 43 5.64 -1.66 0.47
N HIS A 44 6.80 -2.14 0.91
CA HIS A 44 6.91 -2.89 2.16
C HIS A 44 6.55 -2.07 3.40
N ARG A 45 6.99 -0.80 3.46
CA ARG A 45 6.77 0.11 4.60
C ARG A 45 5.32 0.60 4.67
N LEU A 46 4.77 1.05 3.55
CA LEU A 46 3.37 1.46 3.46
C LEU A 46 2.44 0.30 3.81
N ARG A 47 2.69 -0.89 3.27
CA ARG A 47 1.95 -2.10 3.63
C ARG A 47 2.01 -2.40 5.14
N GLN A 48 3.15 -2.14 5.80
CA GLN A 48 3.27 -2.34 7.25
C GLN A 48 2.34 -1.43 8.04
N ASP A 49 2.31 -0.16 7.68
CA ASP A 49 1.45 0.83 8.31
C ASP A 49 -0.03 0.60 8.00
N MET A 50 -0.33 0.30 6.73
CA MET A 50 -1.68 -0.01 6.28
C MET A 50 -2.23 -1.25 6.98
N TRP A 51 -1.42 -2.29 7.17
CA TRP A 51 -1.81 -3.44 7.99
C TRP A 51 -2.10 -3.02 9.44
N ARG A 52 -1.25 -2.20 10.06
CA ARG A 52 -1.48 -1.73 11.43
C ARG A 52 -2.79 -0.92 11.55
N ALA A 53 -3.09 -0.08 10.57
CA ALA A 53 -4.29 0.74 10.54
C ALA A 53 -5.58 -0.07 10.29
N LEU A 54 -5.51 -1.10 9.44
CA LEU A 54 -6.69 -1.80 8.92
C LEU A 54 -6.81 -3.28 9.32
N ARG A 55 -5.90 -3.83 10.13
CA ARG A 55 -5.95 -5.24 10.60
C ARG A 55 -7.25 -5.66 11.28
N HIS A 56 -8.06 -4.71 11.75
CA HIS A 56 -9.35 -4.95 12.38
C HIS A 56 -10.47 -5.22 11.35
N LEU A 57 -10.24 -4.90 10.07
CA LEU A 57 -11.18 -5.20 9.00
C LEU A 57 -11.18 -6.71 8.71
N ARG A 58 -12.37 -7.29 8.71
CA ARG A 58 -12.55 -8.73 8.49
C ARG A 58 -12.00 -9.14 7.12
N GLY A 59 -11.11 -10.13 7.13
CA GLY A 59 -10.53 -10.70 5.91
C GLY A 59 -9.58 -9.77 5.15
N PHE A 60 -9.12 -8.69 5.78
CA PHE A 60 -8.25 -7.71 5.13
C PHE A 60 -6.95 -8.34 4.62
N ALA A 61 -6.70 -8.20 3.33
CA ALA A 61 -5.47 -8.61 2.66
C ALA A 61 -4.89 -7.41 1.92
N PRO A 62 -3.84 -6.76 2.46
CA PRO A 62 -3.32 -5.52 1.90
C PRO A 62 -2.63 -5.74 0.57
N VAL A 63 -2.81 -4.77 -0.32
CA VAL A 63 -2.20 -4.68 -1.64
C VAL A 63 -1.67 -3.26 -1.83
N VAL A 64 -0.43 -3.15 -2.28
CA VAL A 64 0.18 -1.87 -2.63
C VAL A 64 0.73 -1.99 -4.05
N ARG A 65 0.23 -1.17 -4.97
CA ARG A 65 0.79 -1.02 -6.32
C ARG A 65 1.48 0.33 -6.44
N ILE A 66 2.67 0.38 -7.04
CA ILE A 66 3.45 1.60 -7.20
C ILE A 66 4.02 1.66 -8.61
N TRP A 67 3.85 2.78 -9.28
CA TRP A 67 4.47 3.08 -10.57
C TRP A 67 5.18 4.43 -10.51
N ARG A 68 6.08 4.65 -11.45
CA ARG A 68 6.73 5.96 -11.61
C ARG A 68 5.81 6.90 -12.37
N GLU A 69 5.85 8.17 -11.99
CA GLU A 69 5.28 9.30 -12.72
C GLU A 69 6.34 10.40 -12.82
N THR A 70 6.07 11.43 -13.63
CA THR A 70 7.03 12.50 -13.96
C THR A 70 7.66 13.14 -12.70
N ASP A 71 6.88 13.33 -11.64
CA ASP A 71 7.32 14.02 -10.41
C ASP A 71 7.57 13.08 -9.22
N GLY A 72 7.71 11.77 -9.48
CA GLY A 72 8.06 10.78 -8.45
C GLY A 72 7.29 9.47 -8.58
N LEU A 73 6.61 9.07 -7.51
CA LEU A 73 5.88 7.81 -7.43
C LEU A 73 4.39 8.05 -7.27
N ARG A 74 3.61 7.29 -8.04
CA ARG A 74 2.18 7.15 -7.81
C ARG A 74 1.91 5.80 -7.17
N VAL A 75 1.06 5.81 -6.16
CA VAL A 75 0.78 4.66 -5.31
C VAL A 75 -0.71 4.41 -5.29
N ARG A 76 -1.12 3.16 -5.43
CA ARG A 76 -2.45 2.66 -5.09
C ARG A 76 -2.34 1.73 -3.89
N ALA A 77 -2.89 2.15 -2.76
CA ALA A 77 -2.84 1.44 -1.50
C ALA A 77 -4.24 1.00 -1.05
N GLY A 78 -4.39 -0.27 -0.72
CA GLY A 78 -5.65 -0.79 -0.23
C GLY A 78 -5.61 -2.29 -0.06
N GLY A 79 -6.65 -2.97 -0.52
CA GLY A 79 -6.64 -4.43 -0.54
C GLY A 79 -8.03 -5.05 -0.54
N ALA A 80 -8.05 -6.37 -0.41
CA ALA A 80 -9.28 -7.13 -0.33
C ALA A 80 -9.83 -7.14 1.10
N VAL A 81 -11.15 -7.20 1.25
CA VAL A 81 -11.86 -7.36 2.52
C VAL A 81 -12.95 -8.42 2.38
N THR A 82 -13.54 -8.87 3.49
CA THR A 82 -14.61 -9.86 3.45
C THR A 82 -15.86 -9.34 4.16
N GLY A 83 -16.95 -9.20 3.40
CA GLY A 83 -18.25 -8.74 3.89
C GLY A 83 -18.41 -7.23 3.81
N ARG A 84 -19.41 -6.69 4.50
CA ARG A 84 -19.66 -5.25 4.55
C ARG A 84 -18.63 -4.59 5.46
N VAL A 85 -17.85 -3.68 4.91
CA VAL A 85 -16.96 -2.78 5.67
C VAL A 85 -17.43 -1.34 5.47
N ALA A 86 -17.20 -0.49 6.46
CA ALA A 86 -17.38 0.96 6.31
C ALA A 86 -16.28 1.50 5.38
N ARG A 87 -16.49 1.36 4.06
CA ARG A 87 -15.48 1.64 3.03
C ARG A 87 -14.90 3.05 3.16
N ALA A 88 -15.75 4.06 3.28
CA ALA A 88 -15.32 5.45 3.43
C ALA A 88 -14.40 5.65 4.66
N ALA A 89 -14.73 5.03 5.80
CA ALA A 89 -13.90 5.12 7.00
C ALA A 89 -12.59 4.32 6.88
N ALA A 90 -12.56 3.26 6.06
CA ALA A 90 -11.33 2.52 5.78
C ALA A 90 -10.41 3.30 4.83
N GLU A 91 -10.97 3.90 3.77
CA GLU A 91 -10.24 4.74 2.83
C GLU A 91 -9.70 6.00 3.53
N ALA A 92 -10.50 6.67 4.36
CA ALA A 92 -10.03 7.80 5.16
C ALA A 92 -8.83 7.45 6.06
N ARG A 93 -8.81 6.24 6.65
CA ARG A 93 -7.65 5.76 7.43
C ARG A 93 -6.41 5.55 6.56
N ILE A 94 -6.57 5.17 5.29
CA ILE A 94 -5.44 5.05 4.35
C ILE A 94 -4.96 6.44 3.96
N THR A 95 -5.86 7.36 3.62
CA THR A 95 -5.54 8.75 3.29
C THR A 95 -4.73 9.40 4.41
N ALA A 96 -5.17 9.25 5.66
CA ALA A 96 -4.46 9.77 6.83
C ALA A 96 -3.01 9.26 6.98
N LEU A 97 -2.67 8.10 6.39
CA LEU A 97 -1.26 7.64 6.37
C LEU A 97 -0.41 8.50 5.44
N PHE A 98 -0.95 8.92 4.30
CA PHE A 98 -0.27 9.77 3.33
C PHE A 98 -0.16 11.22 3.80
N GLU A 99 -1.09 11.67 4.64
CA GLU A 99 -1.11 13.02 5.22
C GLU A 99 -0.08 13.22 6.35
N ASP A 100 0.53 12.15 6.86
CA ASP A 100 1.57 12.19 7.90
C ASP A 100 2.98 12.30 7.25
N PRO A 101 3.63 13.48 7.30
CA PRO A 101 4.90 13.70 6.61
C PRO A 101 6.03 12.84 7.20
N ALA A 102 5.97 12.48 8.49
CA ALA A 102 6.97 11.63 9.12
C ALA A 102 6.87 10.19 8.61
N ARG A 103 5.66 9.70 8.31
CA ARG A 103 5.48 8.42 7.63
C ARG A 103 6.01 8.44 6.21
N VAL A 104 5.63 9.47 5.45
CA VAL A 104 6.09 9.66 4.06
C VAL A 104 7.62 9.66 4.02
N ALA A 105 8.27 10.50 4.81
CA ALA A 105 9.73 10.58 4.89
C ALA A 105 10.39 9.25 5.27
N ARG A 106 9.78 8.47 6.18
CA ARG A 106 10.29 7.14 6.57
C ARG A 106 10.15 6.13 5.43
N TRP A 107 9.05 6.17 4.69
CA TRP A 107 8.82 5.28 3.54
C TRP A 107 9.82 5.57 2.42
N THR A 108 9.93 6.84 2.02
CA THR A 108 10.80 7.29 0.92
C THR A 108 12.28 7.31 1.31
N GLY A 109 12.58 7.46 2.59
CA GLY A 109 13.95 7.66 3.07
C GLY A 109 14.44 9.10 2.95
N SER A 110 13.56 10.06 2.65
CA SER A 110 13.88 11.49 2.50
C SER A 110 14.23 12.21 3.81
N GLY A 111 14.24 11.51 4.95
CA GLY A 111 14.56 12.06 6.27
C GLY A 111 16.00 11.77 6.72
N ARG A 112 16.98 11.87 5.81
CA ARG A 112 18.40 11.74 6.16
C ARG A 112 19.18 12.98 5.75
#